data_AF-A0A2E1USQ4-F1
#
_entry.id   AF-A0A2E1USQ4-F1
#
_cell.length_a   1.000
_cell.length_b   1.000
_cell.length_c   1.000
_cell.angle_alpha   90.00
_cell.angle_beta   90.00
_cell.angle_gamma   90.00
#
_symmetry.space_group_name_H-M   'P 1'
#
loop_
_entity.id
_entity.type
_entity.pdbx_description
1 polymer ?
#
loop_
_entity_poly.entity_id
_entity_poly.type
_entity_poly.pdbx_seq_one_letter_code
_entity_poly.pdbx_strand_id
1 'polypeptide(L)' 'MREYIAAAIMIAFTSVCFWGMNQFGFQNNPHDILWSIGAALALLIILLINVYIYFIVCKETPWQWKKED' A
#
# COMPACT_ATOMS: atom_id res chain seq x y z
N MET A 1 -19.74 -4.48 1.66
CA MET A 1 -19.80 -3.51 0.53
C MET A 1 -18.70 -2.45 0.59
N ARG A 2 -18.27 -1.99 1.77
CA ARG A 2 -17.23 -0.96 1.90
C ARG A 2 -15.82 -1.50 1.63
N GLU A 3 -15.63 -2.79 1.87
CA GLU A 3 -14.38 -3.53 1.64
C GLU A 3 -14.06 -3.60 0.15
N TYR A 4 -15.06 -3.80 -0.72
CA TYR A 4 -14.89 -3.75 -2.17
C TYR A 4 -14.50 -2.35 -2.67
N ILE A 5 -15.03 -1.31 -2.06
CA ILE A 5 -14.67 0.08 -2.37
C ILE A 5 -13.24 0.37 -1.90
N ALA A 6 -12.87 -0.09 -0.70
CA ALA A 6 -11.50 0.01 -0.19
C ALA A 6 -10.52 -0.69 -1.14
N ALA A 7 -10.83 -1.92 -1.55
CA ALA A 7 -10.03 -2.68 -2.50
C ALA A 7 -9.84 -1.93 -3.84
N ALA A 8 -10.91 -1.37 -4.40
CA ALA A 8 -10.82 -0.60 -5.64
C ALA A 8 -9.90 0.63 -5.52
N ILE A 9 -9.99 1.37 -4.41
CA ILE A 9 -9.15 2.54 -4.14
C ILE A 9 -7.69 2.12 -3.93
N MET A 10 -7.45 1.04 -3.18
CA MET A 10 -6.11 0.49 -2.96
C MET A 10 -5.46 0.02 -4.26
N ILE A 11 -6.20 -0.66 -5.14
CA ILE A 11 -5.71 -1.08 -6.46
C ILE A 11 -5.36 0.13 -7.31
N ALA A 12 -6.20 1.16 -7.35
CA ALA A 12 -5.94 2.38 -8.10
C ALA A 12 -4.68 3.09 -7.58
N PHE A 13 -4.55 3.27 -6.26
CA PHE A 13 -3.37 3.86 -5.63
C PHE A 13 -2.10 3.07 -5.92
N THR A 14 -2.15 1.75 -5.72
CA THR A 14 -1.00 0.86 -5.95
C THR A 14 -0.57 0.88 -7.42
N SER A 15 -1.52 0.96 -8.35
CA SER A 15 -1.24 1.07 -9.79
C SER A 15 -0.53 2.37 -10.15
N VAL A 16 -0.95 3.50 -9.55
CA VAL A 16 -0.27 4.80 -9.72
C VAL A 16 1.15 4.75 -9.16
N CYS A 17 1.33 4.16 -7.98
CA CYS A 17 2.67 3.98 -7.39
C CYS A 17 3.55 3.10 -8.28
N PHE A 18 3.02 2.00 -8.81
CA PHE A 18 3.76 1.11 -9.70
C PHE A 18 4.16 1.80 -11.01
N TRP A 19 3.28 2.63 -11.57
CA TRP A 19 3.63 3.47 -12.71
C TRP A 19 4.76 4.45 -12.37
N GLY A 20 4.69 5.11 -11.22
CA GLY A 20 5.76 5.98 -10.72
C GLY A 20 7.09 5.25 -10.59
N MET A 21 7.10 4.06 -9.99
CA MET A 21 8.31 3.23 -9.84
C MET A 21 8.96 2.89 -11.18
N ASN A 22 8.17 2.64 -12.22
CA ASN A 22 8.69 2.41 -13.57
C ASN A 22 9.29 3.68 -14.16
N GLN A 23 8.64 4.84 -14.00
CA GLN A 23 9.17 6.13 -14.48
C GLN A 23 10.47 6.53 -13.79
N PHE A 24 10.58 6.29 -12.48
CA PHE A 24 11.81 6.54 -11.72
C PHE A 24 12.89 5.47 -11.92
N GLY A 25 12.61 4.44 -12.73
CA GLY A 25 13.61 3.43 -13.07
C GLY A 25 14.10 2.64 -11.85
N PHE A 26 13.19 2.20 -10.98
CA PHE A 26 13.54 1.44 -9.76
C PHE A 26 14.43 0.23 -10.05
N GLN A 27 14.32 -0.35 -11.25
CA GLN A 27 15.07 -1.52 -11.70
C GLN A 27 16.48 -1.19 -12.22
N ASN A 28 16.81 0.09 -12.42
CA ASN A 28 18.03 0.50 -13.14
C ASN A 28 19.31 0.39 -12.29
N ASN A 29 19.21 0.50 -10.96
CA ASN A 29 20.37 0.51 -10.07
C ASN A 29 20.26 -0.52 -8.93
N PRO A 30 20.17 -1.84 -9.23
CA PRO A 30 19.98 -2.87 -8.21
C PRO A 30 21.21 -3.11 -7.32
N HIS A 31 22.39 -2.64 -7.74
CA HIS A 31 23.65 -2.81 -6.99
C HIS A 31 24.04 -1.56 -6.19
N ASP A 32 23.31 -0.46 -6.35
CA ASP A 32 23.50 0.74 -5.53
C ASP A 32 22.73 0.58 -4.22
N ILE A 33 23.47 0.52 -3.12
CA ILE A 33 22.93 0.32 -1.77
C ILE A 33 22.02 1.49 -1.37
N LEU A 34 22.41 2.73 -1.69
CA LEU A 34 21.64 3.90 -1.31
C LEU A 34 20.32 3.96 -2.08
N TRP A 35 20.37 3.63 -3.36
CA TRP A 35 19.16 3.51 -4.19
C TRP A 35 18.23 2.40 -3.68
N SER A 36 18.79 1.24 -3.34
CA SER A 36 18.04 0.09 -2.84
C SER A 36 17.33 0.39 -1.51
N ILE A 37 18.00 1.10 -0.60
CA ILE A 37 17.39 1.55 0.65
C ILE A 37 16.26 2.55 0.38
N GLY A 38 16.48 3.51 -0.53
CA GLY A 38 15.44 4.47 -0.93
C GLY A 38 14.22 3.79 -1.53
N ALA A 39 14.43 2.80 -2.40
CA ALA A 39 13.37 2.01 -3.01
C ALA A 39 12.59 1.18 -1.97
N ALA A 40 13.29 0.54 -1.03
CA ALA A 40 12.67 -0.21 0.05
C ALA A 40 11.83 0.69 0.97
N LEU A 41 12.33 1.89 1.28
CA LEU A 41 11.63 2.87 2.11
C LEU A 41 10.38 3.41 1.40
N ALA A 42 10.45 3.66 0.09
CA ALA A 42 9.29 4.03 -0.71
C ALA A 42 8.21 2.94 -0.70
N LEU A 43 8.59 1.67 -0.88
CA LEU A 43 7.67 0.53 -0.80
C LEU A 43 7.00 0.42 0.58
N LEU A 44 7.76 0.64 1.65
CA LEU A 44 7.23 0.64 3.01
C LEU A 44 6.19 1.74 3.21
N ILE A 45 6.45 2.95 2.71
CA ILE A 45 5.48 4.05 2.77
C ILE A 45 4.20 3.71 1.98
N ILE A 46 4.34 3.17 0.76
CA ILE A 46 3.20 2.76 -0.08
C ILE A 46 2.34 1.73 0.67
N LEU A 47 2.97 0.76 1.33
CA LEU A 47 2.26 -0.24 2.13
C LEU A 47 1.50 0.40 3.29
N LEU A 48 2.13 1.31 4.05
CA LEU A 48 1.49 2.00 5.17
C LEU A 48 0.29 2.84 4.72
N ILE A 49 0.40 3.52 3.56
CA ILE A 49 -0.71 4.28 2.99
C ILE A 49 -1.85 3.34 2.58
N ASN A 50 -1.55 2.19 1.98
CA ASN A 50 -2.58 1.21 1.61
C ASN A 50 -3.35 0.69 2.84
N VAL A 51 -2.64 0.36 3.91
CA VAL A 51 -3.24 -0.04 5.20
C VAL A 51 -4.07 1.10 5.79
N TYR A 52 -3.59 2.34 5.70
CA TYR A 52 -4.32 3.51 6.16
C TYR A 52 -5.63 3.76 5.36
N ILE A 53 -5.59 3.64 4.04
CA ILE A 53 -6.76 3.73 3.16
C ILE A 53 -7.79 2.68 3.57
N TYR A 54 -7.35 1.44 3.82
CA TYR A 54 -8.24 0.38 4.29
C TYR A 54 -8.95 0.76 5.59
N PHE A 55 -8.20 1.22 6.60
CA PHE A 55 -8.78 1.63 7.89
C PHE A 55 -9.77 2.79 7.75
N ILE A 56 -9.47 3.80 6.91
CA ILE A 56 -10.38 4.92 6.68
C ILE A 56 -11.69 4.48 6.01
N VAL A 57 -11.61 3.62 5.00
CA VAL A 57 -12.77 3.27 4.18
C VAL A 57 -13.65 2.23 4.88
N CYS A 58 -13.04 1.18 5.43
CA CYS A 58 -13.78 0.15 6.12
C CYS A 58 -14.33 0.66 7.45
N LYS A 59 -13.68 1.66 8.08
CA LYS A 59 -14.01 2.14 9.44
C LYS A 59 -14.11 0.99 10.45
N GLU A 60 -13.53 -0.16 10.11
CA GLU A 60 -13.63 -1.37 10.90
C GLU A 60 -12.80 -1.14 12.15
N THR A 61 -13.48 -1.19 13.29
CA THR A 61 -12.84 -1.53 14.54
C THR A 61 -12.05 -2.84 14.32
N PRO A 62 -10.85 -2.99 14.90
CA PRO A 62 -10.06 -4.21 14.75
C PRO A 62 -10.93 -5.44 14.99
N TRP A 63 -10.76 -6.46 14.14
CA TRP A 63 -11.51 -7.72 14.13
C TRP A 63 -12.13 -8.04 15.50
N GLN A 64 -13.42 -7.77 15.66
CA GLN A 64 -14.14 -8.16 16.87
C GLN A 64 -14.41 -9.65 16.72
N TRP A 65 -13.70 -10.48 17.49
CA TRP A 65 -14.12 -11.87 17.69
C TRP A 65 -15.61 -11.84 18.04
N LYS A 66 -16.42 -12.64 17.34
CA LYS A 66 -17.85 -12.79 17.64
C LYS A 66 -17.99 -12.93 19.15
N LYS A 67 -18.66 -11.98 19.80
CA LYS A 67 -19.13 -12.21 21.16
C LYS A 67 -20.19 -13.29 21.02
N GLU A 68 -19.92 -14.46 21.59
CA GLU A 68 -20.95 -15.48 21.77
C GLU A 68 -22.07 -14.83 22.59
N ASP A 69 -23.27 -14.75 22.00
CA ASP A 69 -24.50 -14.41 22.72
C ASP A 69 -24.83 -15.52 23.72
#